data_AF-A0A4Q4D4M0-F1
#
_entry.id   AF-A0A4Q4D4M0-F1
#
_cell.length_a   1.000
_cell.length_b   1.000
_cell.length_c   1.000
_cell.angle_alpha   90.00
_cell.angle_beta   90.00
_cell.angle_gamma   90.00
#
_symmetry.space_group_name_H-M   'P 1'
#
loop_
_entity.id
_entity.type
_entity.pdbx_description
1 polymer ?
#
loop_
_entity_poly.entity_id
_entity_poly.type
_entity_poly.pdbx_seq_one_letter_code
_entity_poly.pdbx_strand_id
1 'polypeptide(L)'
;MISRLKDRPSVVGLVGIAVCVLLLVGSMQVGNLPFDRGTTVEADFVDASGLSTGDPVEVAGVRVGDVEDITIRGDRVRVSFTID
;
A
#
# COMPACT_ATOMS: atom_id res chain seq x y z
N MET A 1 5.03 35.92 -19.24
CA MET A 1 5.78 35.79 -17.98
C MET A 1 6.33 34.35 -17.78
N ILE A 2 6.87 33.73 -18.83
CA ILE A 2 7.33 32.31 -18.81
C ILE A 2 8.84 32.19 -19.13
N SER A 3 9.50 33.32 -19.39
CA SER A 3 10.85 33.36 -19.99
C SER A 3 12.00 33.39 -18.98
N ARG A 4 11.74 33.37 -17.67
CA ARG A 4 12.77 33.44 -16.61
C ARG A 4 13.19 32.08 -16.03
N LEU A 5 12.66 30.98 -16.58
CA LEU A 5 13.02 29.62 -16.15
C LEU A 5 14.20 29.03 -16.95
N LYS A 6 14.59 29.66 -18.06
CA LYS A 6 15.63 29.18 -18.98
C LYS A 6 17.07 29.38 -18.45
N ASP A 7 17.26 30.28 -17.48
CA ASP A 7 18.59 30.66 -16.97
C ASP A 7 19.05 29.85 -15.75
N ARG A 8 18.25 28.86 -15.31
CA ARG A 8 18.57 27.98 -14.16
C ARG A 8 18.37 26.51 -14.56
N PRO A 9 19.26 25.93 -15.38
CA PRO A 9 19.17 24.53 -15.82
C PRO A 9 19.07 23.55 -14.64
N SER A 10 19.67 23.90 -13.49
CA SER A 10 19.58 23.16 -12.24
C SER A 10 18.16 23.11 -11.64
N VAL A 11 17.34 24.14 -11.82
CA VAL A 11 15.95 24.16 -11.31
C VAL A 11 15.05 23.28 -12.17
N VAL A 12 15.20 23.32 -13.49
CA VAL A 12 14.43 22.47 -14.41
C VAL A 12 14.75 20.99 -14.16
N GLY A 13 16.04 20.67 -13.97
CA GLY A 13 16.46 19.32 -13.58
C GLY A 13 15.90 18.88 -12.23
N LEU A 14 15.94 19.74 -11.21
CA LEU A 14 15.39 19.46 -9.89
C LEU A 14 13.88 19.19 -9.95
N VAL A 15 13.12 20.01 -10.70
CA VAL A 15 11.68 19.83 -10.86
C VAL A 15 11.37 18.52 -11.59
N GLY A 16 12.11 18.18 -12.65
CA GLY A 16 11.95 16.92 -13.35
C GLY A 16 12.20 15.70 -12.44
N ILE A 17 13.27 15.74 -11.64
CA ILE A 17 13.56 14.68 -10.65
C ILE A 17 12.44 14.60 -9.61
N ALA A 18 11.98 15.74 -9.08
CA ALA A 18 10.91 15.76 -8.09
C ALA A 18 9.61 15.15 -8.63
N VAL A 19 9.26 15.42 -9.90
CA VAL A 19 8.10 14.81 -10.57
C VAL A 19 8.30 13.30 -10.73
N CYS A 20 9.47 12.83 -11.18
CA CYS A 20 9.75 11.40 -11.29
C CYS A 20 9.64 10.68 -9.94
N VAL A 21 10.19 11.27 -8.86
CA VAL A 21 10.09 10.72 -7.50
C VAL A 21 8.62 10.65 -7.05
N LEU A 22 7.84 11.71 -7.29
CA LEU A 22 6.41 11.74 -6.98
C LEU A 22 5.64 10.66 -7.75
N LEU A 23 5.97 10.42 -9.01
CA LEU A 23 5.35 9.35 -9.81
C LEU A 23 5.72 7.96 -9.29
N LEU A 24 6.98 7.74 -8.88
CA LEU A 24 7.41 6.46 -8.30
C LEU A 24 6.68 6.18 -6.97
N VAL A 25 6.65 7.17 -6.06
CA VAL A 25 5.92 7.06 -4.79
C VAL A 25 4.42 6.89 -5.04
N GLY A 26 3.86 7.68 -5.95
CA GLY A 26 2.46 7.57 -6.36
C GLY A 26 2.13 6.19 -6.93
N SER A 27 3.00 5.60 -7.75
CA SER A 27 2.83 4.25 -8.31
C SER A 27 2.81 3.17 -7.24
N MET A 28 3.58 3.30 -6.16
CA MET A 28 3.49 2.37 -5.02
C MET A 28 2.15 2.52 -4.29
N GLN A 29 1.63 3.75 -4.20
CA GLN A 29 0.29 4.01 -3.67
C GLN A 29 -0.82 3.48 -4.60
N VAL A 30 -0.56 3.34 -5.91
CA VAL A 30 -1.49 2.76 -6.89
C VAL A 30 -1.73 1.27 -6.68
N GLY A 31 -0.86 0.56 -5.98
CA GLY A 31 -1.18 -0.79 -5.48
C GLY A 31 -2.26 -0.79 -4.38
N ASN A 32 -2.44 0.33 -3.67
CA ASN A 32 -3.42 0.51 -2.59
C ASN A 32 -4.67 1.27 -3.06
N LEU A 33 -4.91 1.35 -4.37
CA LEU A 33 -5.99 2.13 -4.93
C LEU A 33 -7.34 1.45 -4.60
N PRO A 34 -8.26 2.12 -3.87
CA PRO A 34 -9.47 1.53 -3.29
C PRO A 34 -10.60 1.40 -4.32
N PHE A 35 -10.33 0.81 -5.48
CA PHE A 35 -11.30 0.78 -6.57
C PHE A 35 -12.24 -0.43 -6.53
N ASP A 36 -11.87 -1.52 -5.84
CA ASP A 36 -12.76 -2.65 -5.53
C ASP A 36 -12.26 -3.32 -4.25
N ARG A 37 -12.73 -2.87 -3.07
CA ARG A 37 -12.14 -3.30 -1.78
C ARG A 37 -12.73 -4.59 -1.21
N GLY A 38 -13.46 -5.37 -2.01
CA GLY A 38 -14.11 -6.61 -1.54
C GLY A 38 -14.87 -6.43 -0.22
N THR A 39 -14.99 -7.49 0.56
CA THR A 39 -15.41 -7.43 1.96
C THR A 39 -14.18 -7.49 2.87
N THR A 40 -13.92 -6.42 3.63
CA THR A 40 -12.90 -6.44 4.69
C THR A 40 -13.43 -7.21 5.90
N VAL A 41 -12.64 -8.18 6.37
CA VAL A 41 -12.93 -9.01 7.53
C VAL A 41 -11.82 -8.83 8.57
N GLU A 42 -12.22 -8.65 9.83
CA GLU A 42 -11.30 -8.63 10.96
C GLU A 42 -11.40 -9.95 11.74
N ALA A 43 -10.25 -10.53 12.09
CA ALA A 43 -10.18 -11.70 12.95
C ALA A 43 -9.16 -11.51 14.07
N ASP A 44 -9.53 -11.90 15.29
CA ASP A 44 -8.66 -11.86 16.46
C ASP A 44 -8.02 -13.23 16.70
N PHE A 45 -6.70 -13.29 16.53
CA PHE A 45 -5.86 -14.47 16.75
C PHE A 45 -5.17 -14.41 18.12
N VAL A 46 -4.83 -15.58 18.68
CA VAL A 46 -4.00 -15.68 19.89
C VAL A 46 -2.54 -15.41 19.55
N ASP A 47 -2.10 -15.86 18.39
CA ASP A 47 -0.76 -15.62 17.86
C ASP A 47 -0.85 -15.53 16.33
N ALA A 48 -0.07 -14.62 15.75
CA ALA A 48 0.06 -14.41 14.30
C ALA A 48 1.53 -14.37 13.87
N SER A 49 2.41 -15.01 14.65
CA SER A 49 3.82 -15.09 14.33
C SER A 49 4.05 -15.77 12.97
N GLY A 50 4.81 -15.10 12.10
CA GLY A 50 5.05 -15.55 10.73
C GLY A 50 4.05 -15.02 9.68
N LEU A 51 2.99 -14.32 10.10
CA LEU A 51 2.10 -13.61 9.18
C LEU A 51 2.63 -12.20 8.90
N SER A 52 2.60 -11.80 7.64
CA SER A 52 3.03 -10.49 7.15
C SER A 52 1.91 -9.80 6.38
N THR A 53 1.91 -8.46 6.38
CA THR A 53 1.06 -7.68 5.48
C THR A 53 1.39 -8.04 4.03
N GLY A 54 0.34 -8.29 3.23
CA GLY A 54 0.45 -8.76 1.85
C GLY A 54 0.48 -10.28 1.69
N ASP A 55 0.41 -11.05 2.78
CA ASP A 55 0.27 -12.51 2.68
C ASP A 55 -1.09 -12.89 2.06
N PRO A 56 -1.15 -13.94 1.21
CA PRO A 56 -2.38 -14.34 0.55
C PRO A 56 -3.37 -14.99 1.52
N VAL A 57 -4.64 -14.66 1.39
CA VAL A 57 -5.75 -15.33 2.08
C VAL A 57 -6.35 -16.40 1.17
N GLU A 58 -6.47 -17.62 1.71
CA GLU A 58 -6.95 -18.77 0.94
C GLU A 58 -8.15 -19.44 1.60
N VAL A 59 -9.15 -19.79 0.79
CA VAL A 59 -10.30 -20.60 1.20
C VAL A 59 -10.26 -21.89 0.40
N ALA A 60 -10.15 -23.03 1.09
CA ALA A 60 -9.99 -24.34 0.47
C ALA A 60 -8.83 -24.41 -0.57
N GLY A 61 -7.75 -23.64 -0.34
CA GLY A 61 -6.57 -23.59 -1.21
C GLY A 61 -6.71 -22.67 -2.43
N VAL A 62 -7.79 -21.89 -2.53
CA VAL A 62 -7.97 -20.87 -3.56
C VAL A 62 -7.71 -19.51 -2.95
N ARG A 63 -6.84 -18.71 -3.57
CA ARG A 63 -6.60 -17.31 -3.17
C ARG A 63 -7.87 -16.50 -3.38
N VAL A 64 -8.32 -15.83 -2.33
CA VAL A 64 -9.51 -14.98 -2.32
C VAL A 64 -9.22 -13.53 -1.90
N GLY A 65 -7.99 -13.23 -1.50
CA GLY A 65 -7.55 -11.88 -1.17
C GLY A 65 -6.21 -11.87 -0.46
N ASP A 66 -5.93 -10.81 0.28
CA ASP A 66 -4.63 -10.54 0.91
C ASP A 66 -4.79 -9.88 2.29
N VAL A 67 -3.78 -10.04 3.15
CA VAL A 67 -3.71 -9.42 4.48
C VAL A 67 -3.36 -7.94 4.36
N GLU A 68 -4.20 -7.06 4.92
CA GLU A 68 -4.04 -5.61 4.84
C GLU A 68 -3.31 -5.03 6.06
N ASP A 69 -3.63 -5.48 7.27
CA ASP A 69 -3.05 -4.94 8.50
C ASP A 69 -2.96 -5.99 9.61
N ILE A 70 -1.95 -5.86 10.47
CA ILE A 70 -1.73 -6.70 11.63
C ILE A 70 -1.46 -5.79 12.83
N THR A 71 -2.42 -5.74 13.76
CA THR A 71 -2.36 -4.89 14.95
C THR A 71 -2.43 -5.72 16.23
N ILE A 72 -1.49 -5.52 17.15
CA ILE A 72 -1.51 -6.16 18.47
C ILE A 72 -2.47 -5.41 19.41
N ARG A 73 -3.43 -6.14 19.99
CA ARG A 73 -4.44 -5.64 20.93
C ARG A 73 -4.34 -6.43 22.24
N GLY A 74 -3.48 -5.95 23.14
CA GLY A 74 -3.29 -6.59 24.46
C GLY A 74 -2.66 -7.98 24.33
N ASP A 75 -3.43 -9.02 24.65
CA ASP A 75 -3.05 -10.44 24.57
C ASP A 75 -3.44 -11.10 23.24
N ARG A 76 -4.03 -10.35 22.31
CA ARG A 76 -4.53 -10.83 21.01
C ARG A 76 -3.87 -10.08 19.86
N VAL A 77 -3.84 -10.71 18.69
CA VAL A 77 -3.45 -10.06 17.44
C VAL A 77 -4.66 -9.96 16.53
N ARG A 78 -5.03 -8.73 16.17
CA ARG A 78 -6.07 -8.46 15.20
C ARG A 78 -5.46 -8.41 13.81
N VAL A 79 -6.02 -9.19 12.90
CA VAL A 79 -5.63 -9.21 11.49
C VAL A 79 -6.81 -8.71 10.66
N SER A 80 -6.56 -7.71 9.82
CA SER A 80 -7.50 -7.20 8.81
C SER A 80 -7.11 -7.75 7.46
N PHE A 81 -8.07 -8.34 6.76
CA PHE A 81 -7.86 -8.89 5.42
C PHE A 81 -9.09 -8.71 4.54
N THR A 82 -8.87 -8.68 3.24
CA THR A 82 -9.93 -8.48 2.25
C THR A 82 -10.26 -9.78 1.54
N ILE A 83 -11.53 -9.96 1.18
CA ILE A 83 -12.05 -11.10 0.39
C ILE A 83 -12.83 -10.53 -0.81
N ASP A 84 -12.52 -10.99 -2.02
CA ASP A 84 -13.27 -10.70 -3.26
C ASP A 84 -14.00 -11.95 -3.80
#